data_AF-A0A2V7YAL5-F1
#
_entry.id   AF-A0A2V7YAL5-F1
#
_cell.length_a   1.000
_cell.length_b   1.000
_cell.length_c   1.000
_cell.angle_alpha   90.00
_cell.angle_beta   90.00
_cell.angle_gamma   90.00
#
_symmetry.space_group_name_H-M   'P 1'
#
loop_
_entity.id
_entity.type
_entity.pdbx_description
1 polymer ?
#
loop_
_entity_poly.entity_id
_entity_poly.type
_entity_poly.pdbx_seq_one_letter_code
_entity_poly.pdbx_strand_id
1 'polypeptide(L)'
;MILVFALFMMAQHSQHVDARHDTFGMSHEATHHNFRLFADGGAIELRANDPADAATIGIIRTHIRHIAAALAKNDFSMPLFVHGHEPNGTATMKRLHARISYRYEDVDAGGRVRVTTTDPKALSAVHDFMKFQIKEHRTGDRGEVEMDRSGRKFRWPVAKMFTSRHILPGGIIV
;
A
#
# COMPACT_ATOMS: atom_id res chain seq x y z
N MET A 1 -26.97 -19.24 20.20
CA MET A 1 -26.29 -20.19 19.30
C MET A 1 -25.78 -19.53 18.00
N ILE A 2 -26.59 -18.74 17.27
CA ILE A 2 -26.18 -18.11 15.99
C ILE A 2 -24.83 -17.36 16.05
N LEU A 3 -24.58 -16.59 17.11
CA LEU A 3 -23.34 -15.81 17.28
C LEU A 3 -22.05 -16.66 17.29
N VAL A 4 -22.12 -17.89 17.82
CA VAL A 4 -20.97 -18.81 17.91
C VAL A 4 -20.65 -19.42 16.54
N PHE A 5 -21.67 -19.72 15.74
CA PHE A 5 -21.49 -20.22 14.37
C PHE A 5 -20.87 -19.16 13.45
N ALA A 6 -21.31 -17.90 13.55
CA ALA A 6 -20.72 -16.81 12.78
C ALA A 6 -19.23 -16.61 13.13
N LEU A 7 -18.88 -16.62 14.42
CA LEU A 7 -17.49 -16.51 14.89
C LEU A 7 -16.62 -17.67 14.37
N PHE A 8 -17.13 -18.90 14.38
CA PHE A 8 -16.44 -20.08 13.86
C PHE A 8 -16.21 -19.99 12.33
N MET A 9 -17.22 -19.60 11.57
CA MET A 9 -17.10 -19.41 10.11
C MET A 9 -16.08 -18.31 9.77
N MET A 10 -16.07 -17.20 10.51
CA MET A 10 -15.08 -16.13 10.32
C MET A 10 -13.66 -16.60 10.66
N ALA A 11 -13.48 -17.39 11.72
CA ALA A 11 -12.19 -17.98 12.07
C ALA A 11 -11.68 -18.90 10.93
N GLN A 12 -12.49 -19.85 10.46
CA GLN A 12 -12.13 -20.74 9.35
C GLN A 12 -11.79 -19.98 8.07
N HIS A 13 -12.62 -18.99 7.69
CA HIS A 13 -12.35 -18.14 6.52
C HIS A 13 -11.01 -17.42 6.62
N SER A 14 -10.72 -16.86 7.79
CA SER A 14 -9.47 -16.13 8.04
C SER A 14 -8.24 -17.04 7.97
N GLN A 15 -8.31 -18.27 8.50
CA GLN A 15 -7.25 -19.26 8.35
C GLN A 15 -7.03 -19.68 6.89
N HIS A 16 -8.08 -19.69 6.06
CA HIS A 16 -7.94 -19.93 4.63
C HIS A 16 -7.28 -18.75 3.89
N VAL A 17 -7.55 -17.50 4.28
CA VAL A 17 -6.85 -16.32 3.73
C VAL A 17 -5.35 -16.41 4.05
N ASP A 18 -5.02 -16.67 5.31
CA ASP A 18 -3.65 -16.83 5.81
C ASP A 18 -2.92 -17.98 5.06
N ALA A 19 -3.48 -19.19 5.07
CA ALA A 19 -2.87 -20.36 4.44
C ALA A 19 -2.72 -20.24 2.91
N ARG A 20 -3.59 -19.48 2.23
CA ARG A 20 -3.45 -19.20 0.79
C ARG A 20 -2.37 -18.17 0.50
N HIS A 21 -2.19 -17.17 1.36
CA HIS A 21 -1.07 -16.24 1.25
C HIS A 21 0.27 -16.97 1.37
N ASP A 22 0.40 -17.90 2.32
CA ASP A 22 1.62 -18.67 2.56
C ASP A 22 2.09 -19.49 1.34
N THR A 23 1.17 -19.87 0.43
CA THR A 23 1.51 -20.55 -0.83
C THR A 23 2.44 -19.76 -1.74
N PHE A 24 2.57 -18.44 -1.54
CA PHE A 24 3.53 -17.58 -2.26
C PHE A 24 4.95 -17.62 -1.69
N GLY A 25 5.25 -18.52 -0.74
CA GLY A 25 6.58 -18.72 -0.18
C GLY A 25 6.96 -17.70 0.90
N MET A 26 5.96 -17.07 1.53
CA MET A 26 6.14 -16.07 2.60
C MET A 26 5.08 -16.33 3.68
N SER A 27 5.50 -16.73 4.88
CA SER A 27 4.57 -16.89 6.00
C SER A 27 3.93 -15.54 6.37
N HIS A 28 2.62 -15.56 6.61
CA HIS A 28 1.86 -14.44 7.17
C HIS A 28 2.31 -14.06 8.60
N GLU A 29 3.14 -14.89 9.25
CA GLU A 29 3.74 -14.65 10.58
C GLU A 29 5.11 -13.95 10.45
N ALA A 30 5.81 -14.16 9.32
CA ALA A 30 7.10 -13.56 9.02
C ALA A 30 6.99 -12.22 8.25
N THR A 31 5.79 -11.90 7.75
CA THR A 31 5.51 -10.73 6.93
C THR A 31 4.27 -9.98 7.43
N HIS A 32 4.11 -8.72 7.04
CA HIS A 32 2.90 -7.96 7.28
C HIS A 32 2.48 -7.18 6.04
N HIS A 33 1.19 -7.28 5.71
CA HIS A 33 0.57 -6.40 4.73
C HIS A 33 0.24 -5.04 5.34
N ASN A 34 0.32 -4.00 4.51
CA ASN A 34 -0.37 -2.74 4.75
C ASN A 34 -1.17 -2.35 3.51
N PHE A 35 -2.40 -1.90 3.70
CA PHE A 35 -3.22 -1.36 2.62
C PHE A 35 -3.52 0.11 2.91
N ARG A 36 -2.95 0.99 2.09
CA ARG A 36 -2.98 2.44 2.29
C ARG A 36 -3.99 3.11 1.37
N LEU A 37 -4.73 4.09 1.88
CA LEU A 37 -5.60 4.95 1.08
C LEU A 37 -4.94 6.32 0.93
N PHE A 38 -4.90 6.83 -0.29
CA PHE A 38 -4.33 8.14 -0.62
C PHE A 38 -5.36 8.96 -1.41
N ALA A 39 -5.19 10.28 -1.44
CA ALA A 39 -6.13 11.19 -2.10
C ALA A 39 -6.30 10.95 -3.62
N ASP A 40 -5.29 10.33 -4.25
CA ASP A 40 -5.20 9.96 -5.67
C ASP A 40 -5.26 8.44 -5.91
N GLY A 41 -5.58 7.63 -4.89
CA GLY A 41 -5.71 6.18 -5.00
C GLY A 41 -5.36 5.43 -3.72
N GLY A 42 -4.37 4.55 -3.77
CA GLY A 42 -3.90 3.79 -2.61
C GLY A 42 -2.60 3.03 -2.88
N ALA A 43 -2.19 2.18 -1.94
CA ALA A 43 -1.11 1.23 -2.14
C ALA A 43 -1.35 -0.12 -1.44
N ILE A 44 -0.88 -1.19 -2.10
CA ILE A 44 -0.71 -2.53 -1.53
C ILE A 44 0.75 -2.63 -1.11
N GLU A 45 1.04 -2.59 0.18
CA GLU A 45 2.37 -2.79 0.77
C GLU A 45 2.48 -4.20 1.37
N LEU A 46 3.65 -4.82 1.24
CA LEU A 46 4.04 -6.03 1.95
C LEU A 46 5.48 -5.85 2.43
N ARG A 47 5.74 -6.20 3.69
CA ARG A 47 7.01 -5.98 4.39
C ARG A 47 7.40 -7.20 5.21
N ALA A 48 8.69 -7.47 5.31
CA ALA A 48 9.22 -8.45 6.24
C ALA A 48 9.15 -7.90 7.67
N ASN A 49 8.95 -8.78 8.65
CA ASN A 49 8.96 -8.41 10.07
C ASN A 49 10.40 -8.18 10.57
N ASP A 50 11.37 -8.91 10.03
CA ASP A 50 12.80 -8.62 10.19
C ASP A 50 13.33 -7.82 8.99
N PRO A 51 13.77 -6.56 9.16
CA PRO A 51 14.36 -5.76 8.08
C PRO A 51 15.74 -6.27 7.62
N ALA A 52 16.37 -7.20 8.35
CA ALA A 52 17.63 -7.85 7.97
C ALA A 52 17.42 -9.14 7.15
N ASP A 53 16.19 -9.69 7.07
CA ASP A 53 15.89 -10.88 6.28
C ASP A 53 15.83 -10.56 4.77
N ALA A 54 17.02 -10.47 4.18
CA ALA A 54 17.20 -10.22 2.75
C ALA A 54 16.56 -11.30 1.86
N ALA A 55 16.36 -12.52 2.35
CA ALA A 55 15.73 -13.59 1.59
C ALA A 55 14.21 -13.34 1.47
N THR A 56 13.51 -13.14 2.60
CA THR A 56 12.08 -12.79 2.61
C THR A 56 11.83 -11.47 1.87
N ILE A 57 12.67 -10.44 2.07
CA ILE A 57 12.56 -9.17 1.33
C ILE A 57 12.69 -9.40 -0.19
N GLY A 58 13.58 -10.30 -0.63
CA GLY A 58 13.72 -10.68 -2.04
C GLY A 58 12.46 -11.33 -2.63
N ILE A 59 11.82 -12.23 -1.87
CA ILE A 59 10.57 -12.90 -2.27
C ILE A 59 9.43 -11.86 -2.33
N ILE A 60 9.27 -11.03 -1.29
CA ILE A 60 8.29 -9.93 -1.24
C ILE A 60 8.39 -9.04 -2.48
N ARG A 61 9.60 -8.55 -2.79
CA ARG A 61 9.79 -7.64 -3.94
C ARG A 61 9.45 -8.32 -5.27
N THR A 62 9.71 -9.62 -5.39
CA THR A 62 9.35 -10.41 -6.57
C THR A 62 7.84 -10.59 -6.69
N HIS A 63 7.17 -10.96 -5.60
CA HIS A 63 5.72 -11.12 -5.51
C HIS A 63 4.97 -9.81 -5.81
N ILE A 64 5.40 -8.70 -5.21
CA ILE A 64 4.74 -7.40 -5.39
C ILE A 64 4.96 -6.82 -6.81
N ARG A 65 6.09 -7.12 -7.47
CA ARG A 65 6.26 -6.85 -8.92
C ARG A 65 5.28 -7.66 -9.76
N HIS A 66 5.06 -8.93 -9.42
CA HIS A 66 4.09 -9.78 -10.11
C HIS A 66 2.66 -9.24 -9.96
N ILE A 67 2.24 -8.87 -8.74
CA ILE A 67 0.92 -8.24 -8.50
C ILE A 67 0.78 -6.95 -9.31
N ALA A 68 1.78 -6.06 -9.31
CA ALA A 68 1.73 -4.82 -10.10
C ALA A 68 1.52 -5.12 -11.60
N ALA A 69 2.23 -6.11 -12.14
CA ALA A 69 2.12 -6.51 -13.54
C ALA A 69 0.80 -7.20 -13.89
N ALA A 70 0.22 -7.99 -12.97
CA ALA A 70 -1.08 -8.63 -13.15
C ALA A 70 -2.21 -7.59 -13.16
N LEU A 71 -2.27 -6.72 -12.14
CA LEU A 71 -3.27 -5.65 -12.04
C LEU A 71 -3.18 -4.67 -13.23
N ALA A 72 -1.97 -4.35 -13.69
CA ALA A 72 -1.74 -3.55 -14.89
C ALA A 72 -2.30 -4.20 -16.18
N LYS A 73 -2.45 -5.53 -16.22
CA LYS A 73 -3.08 -6.29 -17.32
C LYS A 73 -4.57 -6.59 -17.08
N ASN A 74 -5.18 -5.96 -16.06
CA ASN A 74 -6.55 -6.20 -15.63
C ASN A 74 -6.79 -7.60 -15.02
N ASP A 75 -5.74 -8.28 -14.58
CA ASP A 75 -5.80 -9.59 -13.94
C ASP A 75 -5.89 -9.45 -12.41
N PHE A 76 -6.99 -9.95 -11.86
CA PHE A 76 -7.30 -9.97 -10.42
C PHE A 76 -7.46 -11.42 -9.90
N SER A 77 -6.93 -12.41 -10.61
CA SER A 77 -7.00 -13.83 -10.24
C SER A 77 -6.35 -14.12 -8.88
N MET A 78 -5.23 -13.47 -8.56
CA MET A 78 -4.51 -13.68 -7.30
C MET A 78 -5.30 -13.17 -6.06
N PRO A 79 -5.85 -11.94 -6.02
CA PRO A 79 -6.80 -11.55 -4.98
C PRO A 79 -8.01 -12.50 -4.89
N LEU A 80 -8.64 -12.85 -6.02
CA LEU A 80 -9.78 -13.78 -6.04
C LEU A 80 -9.42 -15.15 -5.43
N PHE A 81 -8.22 -15.67 -5.70
CA PHE A 81 -7.72 -16.91 -5.13
C PHE A 81 -7.59 -16.81 -3.60
N VAL A 82 -6.90 -15.78 -3.09
CA VAL A 82 -6.65 -15.59 -1.64
C VAL A 82 -7.98 -15.50 -0.87
N HIS A 83 -8.92 -14.65 -1.31
CA HIS A 83 -10.17 -14.45 -0.57
C HIS A 83 -11.25 -15.50 -0.89
N GLY A 84 -11.11 -16.27 -1.97
CA GLY A 84 -12.12 -17.24 -2.42
C GLY A 84 -13.40 -16.62 -3.00
N HIS A 85 -13.48 -15.29 -3.05
CA HIS A 85 -14.54 -14.52 -3.71
C HIS A 85 -13.97 -13.19 -4.23
N GLU A 86 -14.73 -12.48 -5.08
CA GLU A 86 -14.24 -11.21 -5.63
C GLU A 86 -14.19 -10.12 -4.55
N PRO A 87 -13.05 -9.42 -4.36
CA PRO A 87 -12.95 -8.28 -3.45
C PRO A 87 -13.85 -7.11 -3.84
N ASN A 88 -14.35 -6.35 -2.86
CA ASN A 88 -15.11 -5.13 -3.12
C ASN A 88 -14.31 -4.16 -4.02
N GLY A 89 -15.02 -3.38 -4.84
CA GLY A 89 -14.40 -2.45 -5.80
C GLY A 89 -13.88 -3.10 -7.09
N THR A 90 -13.47 -4.39 -7.07
CA THR A 90 -12.84 -5.09 -8.20
C THR A 90 -13.62 -4.97 -9.50
N ALA A 91 -14.92 -5.24 -9.53
CA ALA A 91 -15.76 -5.10 -10.73
C ALA A 91 -15.74 -3.68 -11.35
N THR A 92 -15.59 -2.63 -10.53
CA THR A 92 -15.44 -1.25 -11.02
C THR A 92 -14.00 -0.95 -11.44
N MET A 93 -12.99 -1.45 -10.72
CA MET A 93 -11.59 -1.35 -11.13
C MET A 93 -11.35 -2.04 -12.49
N LYS A 94 -11.94 -3.22 -12.70
CA LYS A 94 -11.91 -3.97 -13.96
C LYS A 94 -12.52 -3.20 -15.13
N ARG A 95 -13.70 -2.59 -14.90
CA ARG A 95 -14.44 -1.80 -15.89
C ARG A 95 -13.75 -0.47 -16.22
N LEU A 96 -13.08 0.14 -15.25
CA LEU A 96 -12.38 1.43 -15.38
C LEU A 96 -10.86 1.24 -15.50
N HIS A 97 -10.39 0.07 -15.92
CA HIS A 97 -8.96 -0.29 -15.96
C HIS A 97 -8.09 0.76 -16.68
N ALA A 98 -8.52 1.27 -17.83
CA ALA A 98 -7.83 2.32 -18.59
C ALA A 98 -7.75 3.69 -17.88
N ARG A 99 -8.39 3.86 -16.71
CA ARG A 99 -8.31 5.04 -15.83
C ARG A 99 -7.42 4.82 -14.61
N ILE A 100 -6.90 3.62 -14.39
CA ILE A 100 -6.11 3.26 -13.20
C ILE A 100 -4.70 2.87 -13.63
N SER A 101 -3.69 3.45 -12.98
CA SER A 101 -2.29 3.05 -13.16
C SER A 101 -1.80 2.27 -11.95
N TYR A 102 -1.01 1.23 -12.21
CA TYR A 102 -0.40 0.37 -11.21
C TYR A 102 1.12 0.42 -11.39
N ARG A 103 1.86 0.80 -10.36
CA ARG A 103 3.33 0.93 -10.40
C ARG A 103 3.96 0.21 -9.21
N TYR A 104 5.00 -0.57 -9.48
CA TYR A 104 5.86 -1.13 -8.44
C TYR A 104 6.80 -0.06 -7.87
N GLU A 105 6.98 -0.03 -6.54
CA GLU A 105 7.98 0.79 -5.85
C GLU A 105 8.65 -0.04 -4.75
N ASP A 106 9.96 0.11 -4.56
CA ASP A 106 10.66 -0.49 -3.41
C ASP A 106 10.34 0.28 -2.12
N VAL A 107 10.26 -0.43 -0.99
CA VAL A 107 10.29 0.15 0.36
C VAL A 107 11.35 -0.57 1.20
N ASP A 108 11.81 0.04 2.30
CA ASP A 108 13.01 -0.41 3.03
C ASP A 108 13.06 -1.94 3.28
N ALA A 109 12.00 -2.49 3.89
CA ALA A 109 11.85 -3.91 4.22
C ALA A 109 10.88 -4.68 3.28
N GLY A 110 10.71 -4.25 2.02
CA GLY A 110 9.77 -4.92 1.11
C GLY A 110 9.52 -4.19 -0.21
N GLY A 111 8.27 -4.23 -0.68
CA GLY A 111 7.84 -3.54 -1.90
C GLY A 111 6.37 -3.14 -1.85
N ARG A 112 5.95 -2.27 -2.77
CA ARG A 112 4.54 -1.85 -2.90
C ARG A 112 4.03 -1.75 -4.33
N VAL A 113 2.73 -1.99 -4.51
CA VAL A 113 1.99 -1.56 -5.70
C VAL A 113 1.32 -0.23 -5.37
N ARG A 114 1.77 0.85 -5.99
CA ARG A 114 1.09 2.13 -5.96
C ARG A 114 -0.02 2.13 -7.02
N VAL A 115 -1.25 2.37 -6.58
CA VAL A 115 -2.45 2.42 -7.42
C VAL A 115 -2.91 3.88 -7.50
N THR A 116 -2.96 4.47 -8.69
CA THR A 116 -3.31 5.88 -8.89
C THR A 116 -4.40 6.07 -9.95
N THR A 117 -5.30 7.03 -9.73
CA THR A 117 -6.34 7.43 -10.70
C THR A 117 -6.80 8.86 -10.47
N THR A 118 -7.28 9.51 -11.53
CA THR A 118 -7.98 10.80 -11.48
C THR A 118 -9.49 10.67 -11.71
N ASP A 119 -9.99 9.47 -11.98
CA ASP A 119 -11.42 9.21 -12.12
C ASP A 119 -12.04 8.97 -10.72
N PRO A 120 -13.06 9.75 -10.30
CA PRO A 120 -13.60 9.66 -8.94
C PRO A 120 -14.34 8.34 -8.66
N LYS A 121 -14.89 7.67 -9.69
CA LYS A 121 -15.53 6.35 -9.53
C LYS A 121 -14.48 5.26 -9.40
N ALA A 122 -13.38 5.37 -10.13
CA ALA A 122 -12.23 4.49 -9.96
C ALA A 122 -11.57 4.68 -8.58
N LEU A 123 -11.44 5.94 -8.11
CA LEU A 123 -10.89 6.26 -6.79
C LEU A 123 -11.70 5.61 -5.66
N SER A 124 -13.03 5.75 -5.67
CA SER A 124 -13.91 5.07 -4.72
C SER A 124 -13.71 3.55 -4.74
N ALA A 125 -13.64 2.95 -5.93
CA ALA A 125 -13.45 1.51 -6.06
C ALA A 125 -12.08 1.03 -5.57
N VAL A 126 -11.01 1.83 -5.76
CA VAL A 126 -9.68 1.56 -5.17
C VAL A 126 -9.76 1.64 -3.64
N HIS A 127 -10.47 2.62 -3.07
CA HIS A 127 -10.66 2.73 -1.62
C HIS A 127 -11.48 1.57 -1.04
N ASP A 128 -12.54 1.13 -1.74
CA ASP A 128 -13.34 -0.04 -1.35
C ASP A 128 -12.52 -1.33 -1.39
N PHE A 129 -11.66 -1.48 -2.41
CA PHE A 129 -10.71 -2.57 -2.50
C PHE A 129 -9.72 -2.56 -1.34
N MET A 130 -9.06 -1.44 -1.05
CA MET A 130 -8.13 -1.35 0.10
C MET A 130 -8.84 -1.64 1.42
N LYS A 131 -10.02 -1.08 1.68
CA LYS A 131 -10.79 -1.33 2.91
C LYS A 131 -11.20 -2.78 3.08
N PHE A 132 -11.56 -3.46 1.99
CA PHE A 132 -11.80 -4.90 1.99
C PHE A 132 -10.54 -5.66 2.41
N GLN A 133 -9.39 -5.36 1.78
CA GLN A 133 -8.12 -5.99 2.09
C GLN A 133 -7.70 -5.81 3.57
N ILE A 134 -7.83 -4.60 4.13
CA ILE A 134 -7.57 -4.30 5.57
C ILE A 134 -8.37 -5.24 6.47
N LYS A 135 -9.66 -5.44 6.16
CA LYS A 135 -10.57 -6.26 6.96
C LYS A 135 -10.21 -7.74 6.86
N GLU A 136 -9.97 -8.26 5.66
CA GLU A 136 -9.72 -9.68 5.42
C GLU A 136 -8.36 -10.12 5.97
N HIS A 137 -7.31 -9.33 5.72
CA HIS A 137 -5.97 -9.58 6.25
C HIS A 137 -5.78 -9.10 7.70
N ARG A 138 -6.79 -8.45 8.30
CA ARG A 138 -6.78 -7.95 9.70
C ARG A 138 -5.56 -7.07 10.03
N THR A 139 -5.10 -6.27 9.08
CA THR A 139 -3.81 -5.54 9.17
C THR A 139 -3.78 -4.44 10.24
N GLY A 140 -4.95 -3.97 10.69
CA GLY A 140 -5.06 -2.85 11.63
C GLY A 140 -4.77 -1.48 11.00
N ASP A 141 -4.61 -1.39 9.68
CA ASP A 141 -4.53 -0.08 9.00
C ASP A 141 -5.84 0.70 9.20
N ARG A 142 -5.74 2.03 9.23
CA ARG A 142 -6.87 2.91 9.59
C ARG A 142 -8.07 2.86 8.64
N GLY A 143 -7.87 2.48 7.37
CA GLY A 143 -8.90 2.60 6.33
C GLY A 143 -9.29 4.06 5.98
N GLU A 144 -8.48 5.02 6.42
CA GLU A 144 -8.63 6.46 6.20
C GLU A 144 -7.63 6.96 5.14
N VAL A 145 -7.96 8.06 4.47
CA VAL A 145 -7.04 8.70 3.51
C VAL A 145 -5.89 9.37 4.28
N GLU A 146 -4.67 8.93 3.99
CA GLU A 146 -3.44 9.47 4.57
C GLU A 146 -2.56 10.17 3.52
N MET A 147 -1.45 10.76 3.98
CA MET A 147 -0.45 11.38 3.10
C MET A 147 0.60 10.34 2.71
N ASP A 148 0.92 10.21 1.42
CA ASP A 148 2.01 9.34 0.97
C ASP A 148 3.37 9.89 1.45
N ARG A 149 4.01 9.14 2.37
CA ARG A 149 5.25 9.54 3.06
C ARG A 149 6.49 8.82 2.55
N SER A 150 6.36 7.66 1.92
CA SER A 150 7.50 6.78 1.55
C SER A 150 8.30 7.25 0.33
N GLY A 151 7.93 8.35 -0.32
CA GLY A 151 8.69 8.96 -1.42
C GLY A 151 9.64 10.10 -1.05
N ARG A 152 9.65 10.59 0.20
CA ARG A 152 10.42 11.78 0.60
C ARG A 152 11.45 11.51 1.69
N LYS A 153 12.66 11.09 1.28
CA LYS A 153 13.88 11.53 1.98
C LYS A 153 13.98 13.03 1.80
N PHE A 154 13.50 13.80 2.78
CA PHE A 154 13.50 15.27 2.76
C PHE A 154 14.93 15.80 2.89
N ARG A 155 15.68 15.76 1.79
CA ARG A 155 17.00 16.38 1.68
C ARG A 155 16.80 17.89 1.73
N TRP A 156 16.96 18.47 2.91
CA TRP A 156 17.02 19.93 3.06
C TRP A 156 18.19 20.45 2.23
N PRO A 157 17.98 21.37 1.27
CA PRO A 157 19.09 22.03 0.60
C PRO A 157 19.74 22.98 1.61
N VAL A 158 20.90 22.58 2.16
CA VAL A 158 21.72 23.44 3.02
C VAL A 158 22.40 24.50 2.14
N ALA A 159 21.62 25.47 1.66
CA ALA A 159 22.09 26.55 0.82
C ALA A 159 21.24 27.82 0.97
N LYS A 160 21.91 28.91 1.36
CA LYS A 160 21.48 30.33 1.24
C LYS A 160 20.35 30.81 2.18
N MET A 161 20.70 30.93 3.46
CA MET A 161 20.18 32.00 4.33
C MET A 161 21.33 32.78 4.99
N PHE A 162 22.01 33.58 4.18
CA PHE A 162 22.70 34.79 4.64
C PHE A 162 22.20 35.95 3.78
N THR A 163 21.23 36.69 4.31
CA THR A 163 20.72 37.89 3.66
C THR A 163 21.70 39.04 3.87
N SER A 164 22.04 39.72 2.78
CA SER A 164 22.95 40.87 2.81
C SER A 164 22.34 41.99 3.65
N ARG A 165 23.04 42.42 4.71
CA ARG A 165 22.70 43.68 5.39
C ARG A 165 23.42 44.82 4.68
N HIS A 166 22.62 45.72 4.10
CA HIS A 166 23.09 47.05 3.70
C HIS A 166 23.76 47.75 4.90
N ILE A 167 24.93 48.34 4.65
CA ILE A 167 25.56 49.32 5.53
C ILE A 167 25.29 50.68 4.89
N LEU A 168 24.62 51.57 5.62
CA LEU A 168 24.41 52.96 5.20
C LEU A 168 25.66 53.80 5.52
N PRO A 169 25.99 54.83 4.71
CA PRO A 169 27.19 55.62 4.91
C PRO A 169 27.03 56.77 5.92
N GLY A 170 27.94 56.81 6.90
CA GLY A 170 28.45 58.05 7.50
C GLY A 170 27.69 58.68 8.68
N GLY A 171 28.45 58.97 9.76
CA GLY A 171 28.27 60.24 10.49
C GLY A 171 28.28 60.21 12.02
N ILE A 172 29.46 60.50 12.61
CA ILE A 172 29.70 61.21 13.92
C ILE A 172 29.12 60.45 15.16
N ILE A 173 29.58 60.48 16.42
CA ILE A 173 30.51 61.24 17.29
C ILE A 173 31.15 60.17 18.21
N VAL A 174 32.34 60.33 18.80
CA VAL A 174 33.24 61.49 18.86
C VAL A 174 34.54 61.19 18.12
#